data_AF-A0A9Q6I5U5-F1
#
_entry.id   AF-A0A9Q6I5U5-F1
#
_cell.length_a   1.000
_cell.length_b   1.000
_cell.length_c   1.000
_cell.angle_alpha   90.00
_cell.angle_beta   90.00
_cell.angle_gamma   90.00
#
_symmetry.space_group_name_H-M   'P 1'
#
loop_
_entity.id
_entity.type
_entity.pdbx_description
1 polymer ?
#
loop_
_entity_poly.entity_id
_entity_poly.type
_entity_poly.pdbx_seq_one_letter_code
_entity_poly.pdbx_strand_id
1 'polypeptide(L)' 'MVIKAKNLKDAEDLLHSGISKVELAYDIGCDDFFRLASQWCDRGARISKGQHHFVVSLKNFAIPPND' A
#
# COMPACT_ATOMS: atom_id res chain seq x y z
N MET A 1 -9.23 -7.88 5.36
CA MET A 1 -10.06 -6.81 4.76
C MET A 1 -9.16 -6.00 3.83
N VAL A 2 -9.61 -5.68 2.61
CA VAL A 2 -8.90 -4.78 1.69
C VAL A 2 -9.58 -3.42 1.78
N ILE A 3 -8.83 -2.37 2.12
CA ILE A 3 -9.37 -1.00 2.12
C ILE A 3 -9.09 -0.40 0.75
N LYS A 4 -10.12 0.20 0.14
CA LYS A 4 -9.98 0.88 -1.16
C LYS A 4 -9.60 2.33 -0.94
N ALA A 5 -8.39 2.69 -1.35
CA ALA A 5 -7.93 4.05 -1.40
C ALA A 5 -8.42 4.72 -2.68
N LYS A 6 -8.88 5.97 -2.54
CA LYS A 6 -9.42 6.77 -3.66
C LYS A 6 -8.36 7.68 -4.31
N ASN A 7 -7.19 7.77 -3.70
CA ASN A 7 -6.05 8.57 -4.14
C ASN A 7 -4.78 8.13 -3.39
N LEU A 8 -3.62 8.60 -3.86
CA LEU A 8 -2.31 8.23 -3.30
C LEU A 8 -2.17 8.59 -1.83
N LYS A 9 -2.65 9.77 -1.45
CA LYS A 9 -2.58 10.25 -0.06
C LYS A 9 -3.40 9.38 0.89
N ASP A 10 -4.61 9.00 0.48
CA ASP A 10 -5.46 8.07 1.23
C ASP A 10 -4.80 6.69 1.34
N ALA A 11 -4.14 6.22 0.27
CA ALA A 11 -3.41 4.96 0.30
C ALA A 11 -2.23 4.99 1.27
N GLU A 12 -1.44 6.06 1.25
CA GLU A 12 -0.32 6.26 2.17
C GLU A 12 -0.79 6.34 3.62
N ASP A 13 -1.87 7.07 3.90
CA ASP A 13 -2.43 7.22 5.25
C ASP A 13 -2.92 5.87 5.79
N LEU A 14 -3.61 5.08 4.95
CA LEU A 14 -4.03 3.72 5.30
C LEU A 14 -2.84 2.80 5.57
N LEU A 15 -1.82 2.81 4.70
CA LEU A 15 -0.61 2.01 4.89
C LEU A 15 0.15 2.46 6.16
N HIS A 16 0.20 3.77 6.44
CA HIS A 16 0.78 4.34 7.67
C HIS A 16 -0.01 3.98 8.92
N SER A 17 -1.34 3.89 8.81
CA SER A 17 -2.23 3.52 9.91
C SER A 17 -2.15 2.02 10.28
N GLY A 18 -1.32 1.24 9.58
CA GLY A 18 -1.13 -0.19 9.83
C GLY A 18 -2.04 -1.08 8.99
N ILE A 19 -2.69 -0.56 7.94
CA ILE A 19 -3.48 -1.37 7.03
C ILE A 19 -2.55 -2.26 6.20
N SER A 20 -2.62 -3.56 6.47
CA SER A 20 -1.82 -4.57 5.75
C SER A 20 -2.24 -4.72 4.28
N LYS A 21 -3.43 -4.28 3.87
CA LYS A 21 -3.96 -4.49 2.51
C LYS A 21 -4.78 -3.30 2.01
N VAL A 22 -4.23 -2.56 1.06
CA VAL A 22 -4.82 -1.37 0.45
C VAL A 22 -4.96 -1.55 -1.05
N GLU A 23 -6.16 -1.40 -1.58
CA GLU A 23 -6.45 -1.38 -3.02
C GLU A 23 -6.48 0.06 -3.52
N LEU A 24 -5.58 0.39 -4.44
CA LEU A 24 -5.48 1.66 -5.13
C LEU A 24 -6.59 1.76 -6.19
N ALA A 25 -7.80 2.06 -5.76
CA ALA A 25 -9.00 2.16 -6.58
C ALA A 25 -9.08 3.49 -7.36
N TYR A 26 -7.96 3.93 -7.90
CA TYR A 26 -7.82 5.15 -8.70
C TYR A 26 -6.80 4.92 -9.82
N ASP A 27 -6.76 5.85 -10.77
CA ASP A 27 -5.78 5.85 -11.86
C ASP A 27 -4.42 6.28 -11.30
N ILE A 28 -3.64 5.30 -10.81
CA ILE A 28 -2.28 5.55 -10.34
C ILE A 28 -1.33 5.59 -11.55
N GLY A 29 -0.61 6.69 -11.69
CA GLY A 29 0.44 6.83 -12.70
C GLY A 29 1.58 5.83 -12.48
N CYS A 30 2.31 5.51 -13.55
CA CYS A 30 3.44 4.60 -13.47
C CYS A 30 4.53 5.14 -12.52
N ASP A 31 4.82 6.44 -12.58
CA ASP A 31 5.78 7.11 -11.70
C ASP A 31 5.38 7.02 -10.22
N ASP A 32 4.12 7.32 -9.91
CA ASP A 32 3.56 7.22 -8.56
C ASP A 32 3.58 5.77 -8.06
N PHE A 33 3.21 4.82 -8.91
CA PHE A 33 3.25 3.39 -8.59
C PHE A 33 4.69 2.95 -8.28
N PHE A 34 5.66 3.31 -9.12
CA PHE A 34 7.06 2.92 -8.92
C PHE A 34 7.63 3.53 -7.65
N ARG A 35 7.27 4.78 -7.36
CA ARG A 35 7.72 5.49 -6.15
C ARG A 35 7.12 4.86 -4.89
N LEU A 36 5.83 4.55 -4.92
CA LEU A 36 5.15 3.82 -3.84
C LEU A 36 5.71 2.40 -3.69
N ALA A 37 5.94 1.68 -4.80
CA ALA A 37 6.60 0.38 -4.80
C ALA A 37 7.99 0.46 -4.19
N SER A 38 8.82 1.41 -4.61
CA SER A 38 10.18 1.57 -4.09
C SER A 38 10.18 1.86 -2.59
N GLN A 39 9.31 2.76 -2.15
CA GLN A 39 9.21 3.17 -0.74
C GLN A 39 8.73 2.04 0.17
N TRP A 40 7.78 1.23 -0.31
CA TRP A 40 7.16 0.18 0.49
C TRP A 40 7.81 -1.20 0.30
N CYS A 41 8.48 -1.46 -0.83
CA CYS A 41 9.24 -2.69 -1.07
C CYS A 41 10.39 -2.82 -0.06
N ASP A 42 11.05 -1.72 0.28
CA ASP A 42 12.07 -1.66 1.34
C ASP A 42 11.50 -2.05 2.73
N ARG A 43 10.22 -1.72 2.95
CA ARG A 43 9.46 -2.08 4.17
C ARG A 43 8.75 -3.44 4.08
N GLY A 44 9.07 -4.28 3.09
CA GLY A 44 8.47 -5.61 2.92
C GLY A 44 7.03 -5.62 2.41
N ALA A 45 6.58 -4.54 1.79
CA ALA A 45 5.32 -4.52 1.07
C ALA A 45 5.43 -5.18 -0.30
N ARG A 46 4.33 -5.78 -0.71
CA ARG A 46 4.14 -6.39 -2.01
C ARG A 46 3.01 -5.68 -2.73
N ILE A 47 3.31 -5.06 -3.86
CA ILE A 47 2.28 -4.53 -4.75
C ILE A 47 1.93 -5.57 -5.79
N SER A 48 0.65 -5.86 -5.96
CA SER A 48 0.13 -6.82 -6.94
C SER A 48 -0.98 -6.15 -7.74
N LYS A 49 -1.01 -6.34 -9.05
CA LYS A 49 -2.14 -5.90 -9.86
C LYS A 49 -3.35 -6.81 -9.58
N GLY A 50 -4.43 -6.25 -9.07
CA GLY A 50 -5.72 -6.93 -8.92
C GLY A 50 -6.47 -7.02 -10.25
N GLN A 51 -7.78 -7.29 -10.20
CA GLN A 51 -8.60 -7.45 -11.42
C GLN A 51 -8.80 -6.13 -12.19
N HIS A 52 -8.90 -5.01 -11.48
CA HIS A 52 -9.08 -3.68 -12.07
C HIS A 52 -8.09 -2.64 -11.53
N HIS A 53 -7.62 -2.85 -10.31
CA HIS A 53 -6.84 -1.88 -9.54
C HIS A 53 -5.61 -2.53 -8.93
N PHE A 54 -4.60 -1.72 -8.59
CA PHE A 54 -3.41 -2.21 -7.90
C PHE A 54 -3.70 -2.41 -6.42
N VAL A 55 -3.15 -3.48 -5.83
CA VAL A 55 -3.32 -3.80 -4.42
C VAL A 55 -1.96 -3.86 -3.75
N VAL A 56 -1.74 -2.98 -2.80
CA VAL A 56 -0.57 -2.95 -1.92
C VAL A 56 -0.86 -3.85 -0.72
N SER A 57 0.01 -4.81 -0.49
CA SER A 57 -0.08 -5.77 0.61
C SER A 57 1.19 -5.71 1.45
N LEU A 58 1.14 -5.13 2.64
CA LEU A 58 2.20 -5.21 3.63
C LEU A 58 2.11 -6.57 4.32
N LYS A 59 3.12 -7.42 4.16
CA LYS A 59 3.26 -8.59 5.05
C LYS A 59 3.52 -8.04 6.45
N ASN A 60 2.71 -8.46 7.43
CA ASN A 60 2.82 -8.09 8.84
C ASN A 60 4.27 -7.90 9.29
N PHE A 61 4.76 -6.66 9.25
CA PHE A 61 5.71 -6.21 10.24
C PHE A 61 4.87 -6.10 11.50
N ALA A 62 4.99 -7.10 12.38
CA ALA A 62 4.69 -6.85 13.78
C ALA A 62 5.52 -5.62 14.15
N ILE A 63 4.88 -4.46 14.30
CA ILE A 63 5.53 -3.28 14.85
C ILE A 63 5.94 -3.74 16.25
N PRO A 64 7.25 -3.91 16.55
CA PRO A 64 7.63 -4.29 17.89
C PRO A 64 7.06 -3.23 18.84
N PRO A 65 6.42 -3.61 19.96
CA PRO A 65 5.97 -2.64 20.94
C PRO A 65 7.21 -1.83 21.36
N ASN A 66 7.10 -0.51 21.27
CA ASN A 66 8.13 0.38 21.78
C ASN A 66 8.11 0.24 23.31
N ASP A 67 9.20 -0.30 23.88
CA ASP A 67 9.47 -0.29 25.32
C ASP A 67 9.62 1.15 25.84
#